data_AF-A0A7V8Z562-F1
#
_entry.id   AF-A0A7V8Z562-F1
#
_cell.length_a   1.000
_cell.length_b   1.000
_cell.length_c   1.000
_cell.angle_alpha   90.00
_cell.angle_beta   90.00
_cell.angle_gamma   90.00
#
_symmetry.space_group_name_H-M   'P 1'
#
loop_
_entity.id
_entity.type
_entity.pdbx_description
1 polymer ?
#
loop_
_entity_poly.entity_id
_entity_poly.type
_entity_poly.pdbx_seq_one_letter_code
_entity_poly.pdbx_strand_id
1 'polypeptide(L)'
;MNRFATLVAAVALTVAACGGGGVGSGGTLAPTQPTTTSTTSPGEPTTTTTPGGGATTTSTTSVPSVDTTAPPTGPTEVFVDIYLVKDGAHASTVTRSVDTPGVAANAIRALIQGPTAEEEGAGLASAVPADTLLLGLDIDDGLATIDLSLEFEEGAGSFSMTSRLAQVVYTLTQFPSIDRVDFRLDGEQVLVFSSEGIVLDHPPMENGDFLSALPMGPDTGSGATETWTQDDLPPIVGIASSQLGRVVLVADDDTLNVRTGAGVSNPIIGKVVPGAVVHRLGATAVVGSSIWAEIDTPRGAGWVNATYLGAVVEASTFAADDAVIDLLDDFAVAIAADGDIRPMVSERGLYVAHNSAPIHFDREALDGILTDPTTYKWPSAALDSSDPSQLAELPDRTFAEAITDRWLSVWGDDDRVISWNETVFGGNGFGELAIPFELTGFNYVGMYDPGDDPQYGGLDWNSWYVAIDYENGMPRIVGLTIDEWSP
;
A
#
# COMPACT_ATOMS: atom_id res chain seq x y z
N MET A 1 -62.55 -32.28 -5.43
CA MET A 1 -63.86 -31.61 -5.32
C MET A 1 -63.77 -30.58 -4.20
N ASN A 2 -64.08 -29.29 -4.45
CA ASN A 2 -65.39 -28.64 -4.19
C ASN A 2 -65.87 -28.80 -2.73
N ARG A 3 -66.23 -27.78 -1.94
CA ARG A 3 -66.34 -26.29 -2.05
C ARG A 3 -66.26 -25.74 -0.58
N PHE A 4 -66.26 -24.45 -0.22
CA PHE A 4 -66.91 -23.24 -0.75
C PHE A 4 -66.14 -21.96 -0.35
N ALA A 5 -66.31 -20.89 -1.12
CA ALA A 5 -66.00 -19.51 -0.69
C ALA A 5 -67.29 -18.74 -0.37
N THR A 6 -67.20 -17.63 0.36
CA THR A 6 -68.12 -16.46 0.25
C THR A 6 -67.38 -15.20 0.72
N LEU A 7 -67.72 -14.06 0.12
CA LEU A 7 -67.07 -12.75 0.28
C LEU A 7 -68.15 -11.70 0.58
N VAL A 8 -67.84 -10.70 1.43
CA VAL A 8 -68.69 -9.52 1.69
C VAL A 8 -67.80 -8.30 1.90
N ALA A 9 -68.18 -7.13 1.36
CA ALA A 9 -67.50 -5.86 1.54
C ALA A 9 -68.48 -4.66 1.53
N ALA A 10 -68.19 -3.64 2.34
CA ALA A 10 -68.73 -2.26 2.30
C ALA A 10 -67.78 -1.37 3.17
N VAL A 11 -67.31 -0.16 2.85
CA VAL A 11 -67.63 0.94 1.88
C VAL A 11 -68.64 1.99 2.39
N ALA A 12 -68.25 3.28 2.23
CA ALA A 12 -69.04 4.54 2.33
C ALA A 12 -69.45 5.06 3.74
N LEU A 13 -69.49 6.38 4.04
CA LEU A 13 -68.85 7.58 3.42
C LEU A 13 -68.79 8.78 4.42
N THR A 14 -68.24 9.92 3.97
CA THR A 14 -67.88 11.18 4.66
C THR A 14 -69.04 12.12 5.06
N VAL A 15 -68.72 13.19 5.84
CA VAL A 15 -69.08 14.64 5.69
C VAL A 15 -68.84 15.39 7.05
N ALA A 16 -68.52 16.70 7.17
CA ALA A 16 -67.70 17.69 6.44
C ALA A 16 -67.64 19.02 7.28
N ALA A 17 -67.05 20.11 6.73
CA ALA A 17 -67.15 21.55 7.12
C ALA A 17 -66.07 22.16 8.07
N CYS A 18 -65.70 23.46 8.00
CA CYS A 18 -65.57 24.41 6.86
C CYS A 18 -64.89 25.76 7.27
N GLY A 19 -64.18 26.41 6.33
CA GLY A 19 -63.91 27.87 6.30
C GLY A 19 -62.57 28.38 6.89
N GLY A 20 -61.95 29.47 6.40
CA GLY A 20 -62.22 30.20 5.15
C GLY A 20 -61.71 31.66 5.06
N GLY A 21 -60.86 31.98 4.08
CA GLY A 21 -60.49 33.35 3.64
C GLY A 21 -59.40 34.08 4.44
N GLY A 22 -58.67 35.07 3.90
CA GLY A 22 -58.61 35.52 2.49
C GLY A 22 -57.85 36.84 2.25
N VAL A 23 -56.85 36.81 1.34
CA VAL A 23 -56.26 37.88 0.47
C VAL A 23 -56.01 39.31 1.03
N GLY A 24 -54.77 39.80 0.87
CA GLY A 24 -54.40 41.23 0.87
C GLY A 24 -52.99 41.45 0.27
N SER A 25 -52.76 42.55 -0.48
CA SER A 25 -51.48 42.79 -1.18
C SER A 25 -51.20 44.27 -1.49
N GLY A 26 -49.90 44.65 -1.49
CA GLY A 26 -49.35 45.91 -2.05
C GLY A 26 -49.11 47.04 -1.05
N GLY A 27 -48.01 47.81 -1.21
CA GLY A 27 -47.79 49.06 -0.46
C GLY A 27 -46.34 49.50 -0.17
N THR A 28 -45.52 49.75 -1.19
CA THR A 28 -44.16 50.32 -1.08
C THR A 28 -44.09 51.67 -0.34
N LEU A 29 -43.10 51.89 0.55
CA LEU A 29 -42.41 53.21 0.68
C LEU A 29 -40.97 53.10 1.22
N ALA A 30 -40.11 53.91 0.61
CA ALA A 30 -38.78 54.39 1.05
C ALA A 30 -38.68 55.87 0.57
N PRO A 31 -37.59 56.66 0.77
CA PRO A 31 -36.32 56.41 1.47
C PRO A 31 -35.89 57.55 2.43
N THR A 32 -34.67 57.50 3.01
CA THR A 32 -33.70 58.64 2.96
C THR A 32 -32.29 58.25 3.47
N GLN A 33 -31.26 58.80 2.82
CA GLN A 33 -29.85 58.97 3.27
C GLN A 33 -29.60 60.52 3.44
N PRO A 34 -28.39 61.15 3.59
CA PRO A 34 -27.01 60.72 3.24
C PRO A 34 -25.81 61.19 4.16
N THR A 35 -24.58 60.71 3.84
CA THR A 35 -23.22 61.34 4.08
C THR A 35 -22.71 61.59 5.53
N THR A 36 -21.43 61.81 5.89
CA THR A 36 -20.07 62.05 5.27
C THR A 36 -18.96 61.83 6.36
N THR A 37 -17.62 61.75 6.18
CA THR A 37 -16.67 61.26 5.13
C THR A 37 -15.18 61.50 5.56
N SER A 38 -14.28 60.49 5.41
CA SER A 38 -12.77 60.56 5.40
C SER A 38 -12.03 60.99 6.71
N THR A 39 -10.69 60.93 6.92
CA THR A 39 -9.52 60.94 5.98
C THR A 39 -8.14 60.46 6.59
N THR A 40 -7.28 59.81 5.77
CA THR A 40 -5.77 59.79 5.73
C THR A 40 -4.83 59.12 6.78
N SER A 41 -3.65 58.73 6.25
CA SER A 41 -2.36 58.22 6.83
C SER A 41 -1.24 59.27 6.55
N PRO A 42 0.12 59.06 6.61
CA PRO A 42 1.01 58.02 7.17
C PRO A 42 2.22 58.57 8.00
N GLY A 43 3.23 57.75 8.38
CA GLY A 43 4.59 58.25 8.74
C GLY A 43 5.57 57.29 9.47
N GLU A 44 6.71 56.98 8.84
CA GLU A 44 7.99 56.50 9.46
C GLU A 44 8.99 57.70 9.54
N PRO A 45 10.12 57.71 10.32
CA PRO A 45 11.34 56.92 9.99
C PRO A 45 12.34 56.51 11.13
N THR A 46 12.91 55.30 11.04
CA THR A 46 14.37 54.94 11.08
C THR A 46 15.38 55.30 12.24
N THR A 47 16.29 54.33 12.55
CA THR A 47 17.74 54.40 12.97
C THR A 47 18.28 54.52 14.44
N THR A 48 19.03 53.46 14.85
CA THR A 48 20.41 53.42 15.44
C THR A 48 20.73 53.86 16.90
N THR A 49 21.17 52.92 17.76
CA THR A 49 22.53 52.88 18.41
C THR A 49 22.77 51.67 19.36
N THR A 50 24.00 51.14 19.35
CA THR A 50 24.65 50.19 20.31
C THR A 50 25.52 51.00 21.33
N PRO A 51 26.21 50.46 22.38
CA PRO A 51 26.38 49.07 22.82
C PRO A 51 26.37 48.76 24.36
N GLY A 52 26.27 47.46 24.70
CA GLY A 52 27.32 46.73 25.45
C GLY A 52 27.43 46.76 26.99
N GLY A 53 27.59 45.57 27.58
CA GLY A 53 28.45 45.31 28.76
C GLY A 53 27.76 45.10 30.12
N GLY A 54 28.14 44.01 30.82
CA GLY A 54 27.79 43.78 32.22
C GLY A 54 27.40 42.33 32.55
N ALA A 55 28.34 41.52 33.04
CA ALA A 55 28.09 40.15 33.50
C ALA A 55 27.54 40.10 34.93
N THR A 56 26.85 39.01 35.31
CA THR A 56 26.88 38.43 36.67
C THR A 56 26.28 37.01 36.70
N THR A 57 27.07 36.06 37.22
CA THR A 57 26.77 34.68 37.68
C THR A 57 25.76 33.80 36.93
N THR A 58 26.27 32.77 36.26
CA THR A 58 25.58 31.50 36.01
C THR A 58 25.38 30.74 37.33
N SER A 59 24.20 30.13 37.54
CA SER A 59 23.95 29.14 38.59
C SER A 59 23.76 27.76 37.97
N THR A 60 24.53 26.77 38.44
CA THR A 60 24.54 25.43 37.84
C THR A 60 23.42 24.55 38.39
N THR A 61 22.50 24.13 37.52
CA THR A 61 21.58 23.00 37.77
C THR A 61 21.86 21.92 36.74
N SER A 62 22.50 20.83 37.17
CA SER A 62 22.76 19.66 36.32
C SER A 62 21.53 18.76 36.24
N VAL A 63 20.91 18.68 35.07
CA VAL A 63 19.94 17.64 34.70
C VAL A 63 20.74 16.45 34.13
N PRO A 64 20.42 15.18 34.43
CA PRO A 64 21.14 14.04 33.87
C PRO A 64 20.94 13.96 32.35
N SER A 65 22.00 13.60 31.62
CA SER A 65 21.87 13.26 30.20
C SER A 65 21.01 12.00 30.03
N VAL A 66 20.01 12.10 29.17
CA VAL A 66 19.52 10.95 28.41
C VAL A 66 20.35 10.91 27.13
N ASP A 67 20.95 9.76 26.79
CA ASP A 67 21.62 9.58 25.50
C ASP A 67 20.57 9.45 24.39
N THR A 68 20.07 10.59 23.92
CA THR A 68 19.29 10.66 22.70
C THR A 68 20.21 10.45 21.50
N THR A 69 20.36 9.19 21.08
CA THR A 69 21.00 8.84 19.80
C THR A 69 20.30 9.59 18.69
N ALA A 70 20.98 10.53 18.03
CA ALA A 70 20.42 11.23 16.88
C ALA A 70 20.17 10.23 15.73
N PRO A 71 19.04 10.32 15.00
CA PRO A 71 18.82 9.51 13.82
C PRO A 71 19.92 9.78 12.77
N PRO A 72 20.30 8.80 11.93
CA PRO A 72 21.41 8.95 11.00
C PRO A 72 21.07 9.93 9.88
N THR A 73 21.55 11.17 9.98
CA THR A 73 21.42 12.20 8.95
C THR A 73 22.40 11.98 7.78
N GLY A 74 22.30 10.83 7.10
CA GLY A 74 22.80 10.67 5.75
C GLY A 74 21.75 11.13 4.72
N PRO A 75 22.10 11.27 3.43
CA PRO A 75 21.08 11.28 2.38
C PRO A 75 20.37 9.92 2.38
N THR A 76 19.05 9.91 2.26
CA THR A 76 18.32 8.66 2.03
C THR A 76 18.37 8.36 0.53
N GLU A 77 19.16 7.37 0.15
CA GLU A 77 19.19 6.85 -1.22
C GLU A 77 17.89 6.13 -1.58
N VAL A 78 17.43 6.28 -2.82
CA VAL A 78 16.29 5.55 -3.42
C VAL A 78 16.66 5.02 -4.80
N PHE A 79 16.04 3.92 -5.23
CA PHE A 79 16.28 3.34 -6.54
C PHE A 79 15.31 3.88 -7.60
N VAL A 80 15.85 4.17 -8.79
CA VAL A 80 15.14 4.70 -9.96
C VAL A 80 15.66 4.04 -11.23
N ASP A 81 14.85 3.96 -12.29
CA ASP A 81 15.26 3.38 -13.56
C ASP A 81 15.74 4.45 -14.53
N ILE A 82 16.94 4.25 -15.09
CA ILE A 82 17.56 5.15 -16.06
C ILE A 82 17.44 4.54 -17.45
N TYR A 83 16.83 5.25 -18.38
CA TYR A 83 16.57 4.74 -19.73
C TYR A 83 17.79 4.99 -20.63
N LEU A 84 18.42 3.91 -21.08
CA LEU A 84 19.57 3.87 -21.98
C LEU A 84 19.19 3.29 -23.34
N VAL A 85 19.99 3.57 -24.37
CA VAL A 85 19.83 3.02 -25.71
C VAL A 85 20.51 1.66 -25.78
N LYS A 86 19.75 0.59 -26.01
CA LYS A 86 20.27 -0.77 -26.24
C LYS A 86 20.39 -1.09 -27.72
N ASP A 87 21.52 -1.71 -28.10
CA ASP A 87 21.84 -2.21 -29.44
C ASP A 87 21.68 -1.15 -30.57
N GLY A 88 21.67 0.14 -30.21
CA GLY A 88 21.45 1.27 -31.12
C GLY A 88 20.03 1.38 -31.69
N ALA A 89 19.05 0.65 -31.15
CA ALA A 89 17.69 0.55 -31.74
C ALA A 89 16.54 0.61 -30.73
N HIS A 90 16.81 0.41 -29.44
CA HIS A 90 15.78 0.24 -28.41
C HIS A 90 16.07 1.06 -27.16
N ALA A 91 15.03 1.40 -26.39
CA ALA A 91 15.22 1.81 -25.00
C ALA A 91 15.28 0.58 -24.08
N SER A 92 16.14 0.65 -23.06
CA SER A 92 16.29 -0.35 -21.99
C SER A 92 16.64 0.38 -20.70
N THR A 93 16.03 -0.05 -19.60
CA THR A 93 16.26 0.51 -18.26
C THR A 93 17.52 -0.06 -17.61
N VAL A 94 18.14 0.73 -16.73
CA VAL A 94 19.08 0.27 -15.70
C VAL A 94 18.74 0.91 -14.37
N THR A 95 18.51 0.10 -13.34
CA THR A 95 18.14 0.59 -12.00
C THR A 95 19.36 1.14 -11.27
N ARG A 96 19.31 2.40 -10.82
CA ARG A 96 20.40 3.08 -10.11
C ARG A 96 19.93 3.71 -8.81
N SER A 97 20.84 3.80 -7.86
CA SER A 97 20.61 4.52 -6.59
C SER A 97 20.81 6.03 -6.77
N VAL A 98 19.94 6.84 -6.19
CA VAL A 98 20.00 8.31 -6.22
C VAL A 98 19.63 8.95 -4.88
N ASP A 99 20.28 10.06 -4.55
CA ASP A 99 20.03 10.80 -3.29
C ASP A 99 18.60 11.40 -3.21
N THR A 100 18.13 11.60 -1.98
CA THR A 100 17.01 12.49 -1.65
C THR A 100 17.50 13.73 -0.87
N PRO A 101 16.79 14.88 -0.96
CA PRO A 101 15.64 15.16 -1.82
C PRO A 101 16.04 15.40 -3.29
N GLY A 102 15.04 15.48 -4.19
CA GLY A 102 15.27 15.79 -5.60
C GLY A 102 15.44 14.58 -6.53
N VAL A 103 14.79 13.45 -6.21
CA VAL A 103 14.89 12.15 -6.90
C VAL A 103 14.90 12.26 -8.42
N ALA A 104 13.91 12.92 -9.04
CA ALA A 104 13.83 13.07 -10.50
C ALA A 104 15.01 13.86 -11.09
N ALA A 105 15.48 14.90 -10.40
CA ALA A 105 16.66 15.67 -10.81
C ALA A 105 17.96 14.87 -10.62
N ASN A 106 18.01 13.92 -9.69
CA ASN A 106 19.16 13.03 -9.52
C ASN A 106 19.11 11.84 -10.51
N ALA A 107 17.93 11.36 -10.90
CA ALA A 107 17.74 10.42 -12.00
C ALA A 107 18.27 11.00 -13.32
N ILE A 108 17.94 12.26 -13.64
CA ILE A 108 18.49 12.93 -14.82
C ILE A 108 20.01 13.13 -14.72
N ARG A 109 20.58 13.43 -13.55
CA ARG A 109 22.04 13.46 -13.37
C ARG A 109 22.68 12.09 -13.61
N ALA A 110 22.04 11.00 -13.18
CA ALA A 110 22.49 9.64 -13.45
C ALA A 110 22.37 9.28 -14.94
N LEU A 111 21.35 9.78 -15.65
CA LEU A 111 21.24 9.64 -17.12
C LEU A 111 22.35 10.38 -17.87
N ILE A 112 22.65 11.62 -17.46
CA ILE A 112 23.73 12.46 -18.01
C ILE A 112 25.11 11.82 -17.80
N GLN A 113 25.34 11.15 -16.67
CA GLN A 113 26.57 10.38 -16.41
C GLN A 113 26.80 9.22 -17.41
N GLY A 114 25.79 8.83 -18.18
CA GLY A 114 25.89 7.79 -19.20
C GLY A 114 25.95 6.36 -18.63
N PRO A 115 26.21 5.35 -19.47
CA PRO A 115 26.37 3.96 -19.04
C PRO A 115 27.64 3.75 -18.20
N THR A 116 27.64 2.72 -17.36
CA THR A 116 28.88 2.19 -16.77
C THR A 116 29.60 1.27 -17.77
N ALA A 117 30.90 1.02 -17.57
CA ALA A 117 31.68 0.13 -18.45
C ALA A 117 31.16 -1.33 -18.48
N GLU A 118 30.36 -1.75 -17.50
CA GLU A 118 29.67 -3.05 -17.52
C GLU A 118 28.40 -3.01 -18.38
N GLU A 119 27.63 -1.93 -18.29
CA GLU A 119 26.46 -1.66 -19.14
C GLU A 119 26.86 -1.46 -20.61
N GLU A 120 27.95 -0.74 -20.89
CA GLU A 120 28.57 -0.66 -22.23
C GLU A 120 28.92 -2.06 -22.76
N GLY A 121 29.50 -2.91 -21.90
CA GLY A 121 29.79 -4.31 -22.21
C GLY A 121 28.55 -5.16 -22.49
N ALA A 122 27.37 -4.74 -22.00
CA ALA A 122 26.07 -5.37 -22.24
C ALA A 122 25.30 -4.78 -23.44
N GLY A 123 25.92 -3.88 -24.21
CA GLY A 123 25.33 -3.27 -25.41
C GLY A 123 24.46 -2.04 -25.14
N LEU A 124 24.59 -1.43 -23.96
CA LEU A 124 23.91 -0.18 -23.59
C LEU A 124 24.79 1.05 -23.92
N ALA A 125 24.14 2.12 -24.36
CA ALA A 125 24.76 3.41 -24.64
C ALA A 125 23.84 4.54 -24.13
N SER A 126 24.36 5.76 -24.01
CA SER A 126 23.52 6.96 -23.93
C SER A 126 23.69 7.78 -25.21
N ALA A 127 22.59 8.34 -25.73
CA ALA A 127 22.65 9.37 -26.75
C ALA A 127 22.85 10.77 -26.15
N VAL A 128 22.63 10.92 -24.83
CA VAL A 128 22.83 12.17 -24.08
C VAL A 128 24.33 12.50 -24.01
N PRO A 129 24.78 13.70 -24.42
CA PRO A 129 26.20 14.05 -24.40
C PRO A 129 26.68 14.21 -22.96
N ALA A 130 27.84 13.64 -22.63
CA ALA A 130 28.35 13.60 -21.26
C ALA A 130 28.69 14.98 -20.66
N ASP A 131 28.88 16.00 -21.50
CA ASP A 131 29.10 17.39 -21.09
C ASP A 131 27.79 18.17 -20.85
N THR A 132 26.61 17.56 -21.04
CA THR A 132 25.30 18.17 -20.73
C THR A 132 25.19 18.49 -19.25
N LEU A 133 24.70 19.68 -18.90
CA LEU A 133 24.38 20.07 -17.53
C LEU A 133 22.87 20.14 -17.30
N LEU A 134 22.41 19.65 -16.14
CA LEU A 134 21.05 19.92 -15.64
C LEU A 134 21.05 21.28 -14.94
N LEU A 135 20.50 22.31 -15.58
CA LEU A 135 20.40 23.67 -15.08
C LEU A 135 19.21 23.82 -14.11
N GLY A 136 18.09 23.18 -14.43
CA GLY A 136 16.87 23.21 -13.63
C GLY A 136 15.91 22.06 -13.93
N LEU A 137 15.10 21.70 -12.94
CA LEU A 137 13.93 20.83 -13.09
C LEU A 137 12.84 21.35 -12.16
N ASP A 138 11.70 21.72 -12.73
CA ASP A 138 10.50 22.18 -12.02
C ASP A 138 9.34 21.26 -12.38
N ILE A 139 8.46 20.95 -11.41
CA ILE A 139 7.38 19.97 -11.59
C ILE A 139 6.08 20.54 -11.02
N ASP A 140 5.10 20.79 -11.88
CA ASP A 140 3.78 21.33 -11.52
C ASP A 140 2.68 20.70 -12.38
N ASP A 141 1.54 20.37 -11.78
CA ASP A 141 0.36 19.78 -12.46
C ASP A 141 0.65 18.60 -13.43
N GLY A 142 1.63 17.75 -13.11
CA GLY A 142 2.05 16.62 -13.97
C GLY A 142 3.00 16.98 -15.11
N LEU A 143 3.35 18.26 -15.28
CA LEU A 143 4.34 18.76 -16.23
C LEU A 143 5.71 18.92 -15.56
N ALA A 144 6.71 18.19 -16.05
CA ALA A 144 8.12 18.47 -15.75
C ALA A 144 8.69 19.47 -16.75
N THR A 145 9.05 20.66 -16.29
CA THR A 145 9.87 21.61 -17.06
C THR A 145 11.35 21.33 -16.78
N ILE A 146 12.07 20.83 -17.77
CA ILE A 146 13.51 20.53 -17.68
C ILE A 146 14.33 21.57 -18.45
N ASP A 147 15.35 22.12 -17.80
CA ASP A 147 16.29 23.10 -18.36
C ASP A 147 17.69 22.49 -18.38
N LEU A 148 18.24 22.30 -19.58
CA LEU A 148 19.54 21.69 -19.84
C LEU A 148 20.50 22.71 -20.47
N SER A 149 21.80 22.45 -20.46
CA SER A 149 22.74 23.28 -21.21
C SER A 149 22.76 22.95 -22.70
N LEU A 150 23.17 23.91 -23.53
CA LEU A 150 23.20 23.80 -25.00
C LEU A 150 23.96 22.58 -25.54
N GLU A 151 24.92 22.02 -24.78
CA GLU A 151 25.62 20.78 -25.11
C GLU A 151 24.67 19.60 -25.40
N PHE A 152 23.43 19.61 -24.89
CA PHE A 152 22.41 18.60 -25.19
C PHE A 152 22.02 18.49 -26.68
N GLU A 153 22.19 19.55 -27.48
CA GLU A 153 22.00 19.47 -28.94
C GLU A 153 23.17 18.79 -29.67
N GLU A 154 24.36 18.69 -29.06
CA GLU A 154 25.55 18.22 -29.78
C GLU A 154 25.45 16.75 -30.22
N GLY A 155 25.93 16.46 -31.43
CA GLY A 155 25.75 15.17 -32.10
C GLY A 155 25.19 15.34 -33.50
N ALA A 156 25.05 14.24 -34.25
CA ALA A 156 24.63 14.28 -35.66
C ALA A 156 23.58 13.21 -35.97
N GLY A 157 22.60 13.58 -36.80
CA GLY A 157 21.53 12.70 -37.26
C GLY A 157 20.30 12.71 -36.36
N SER A 158 19.13 12.84 -36.98
CA SER A 158 17.82 12.90 -36.31
C SER A 158 17.59 11.81 -35.26
N PHE A 159 17.93 10.55 -35.59
CA PHE A 159 17.75 9.42 -34.66
C PHE A 159 18.50 9.60 -33.32
N SER A 160 19.68 10.23 -33.33
CA SER A 160 20.43 10.52 -32.10
C SER A 160 19.68 11.53 -31.23
N MET A 161 19.17 12.61 -31.83
CA MET A 161 18.39 13.63 -31.13
C MET A 161 17.06 13.06 -30.61
N THR A 162 16.32 12.28 -31.41
CA THR A 162 15.09 11.64 -30.94
C THR A 162 15.35 10.65 -29.81
N SER A 163 16.48 9.91 -29.85
CA SER A 163 16.89 9.02 -28.76
C SER A 163 17.17 9.79 -27.46
N ARG A 164 17.83 10.96 -27.53
CA ARG A 164 18.06 11.81 -26.34
C ARG A 164 16.76 12.24 -25.66
N LEU A 165 15.82 12.74 -26.46
CA LEU A 165 14.52 13.19 -25.97
C LEU A 165 13.76 12.02 -25.35
N ALA A 166 13.73 10.87 -26.02
CA ALA A 166 13.14 9.64 -25.49
C ALA A 166 13.74 9.21 -24.14
N GLN A 167 15.07 9.15 -24.02
CA GLN A 167 15.73 8.79 -22.76
C GLN A 167 15.36 9.72 -21.61
N VAL A 168 15.32 11.03 -21.83
CA VAL A 168 14.92 12.02 -20.81
C VAL A 168 13.44 11.88 -20.46
N VAL A 169 12.56 11.76 -21.46
CA VAL A 169 11.11 11.65 -21.25
C VAL A 169 10.75 10.36 -20.51
N TYR A 170 11.28 9.20 -20.92
CA TYR A 170 11.05 7.94 -20.21
C TYR A 170 11.60 7.99 -18.77
N THR A 171 12.78 8.58 -18.56
CA THR A 171 13.38 8.72 -17.22
C THR A 171 12.59 9.68 -16.31
N LEU A 172 11.86 10.66 -16.84
CA LEU A 172 10.97 11.52 -16.04
C LEU A 172 9.57 10.91 -15.84
N THR A 173 8.97 10.36 -16.89
CA THR A 173 7.62 9.76 -16.86
C THR A 173 7.53 8.41 -16.13
N GLN A 174 8.64 7.93 -15.54
CA GLN A 174 8.60 6.84 -14.55
C GLN A 174 7.93 7.28 -13.24
N PHE A 175 7.95 8.58 -12.91
CA PHE A 175 7.42 9.09 -11.64
C PHE A 175 5.93 9.37 -11.78
N PRO A 176 5.04 8.80 -10.94
CA PRO A 176 3.57 8.98 -11.05
C PRO A 176 3.04 10.41 -10.88
N SER A 177 3.91 11.40 -10.70
CA SER A 177 3.60 12.83 -10.66
C SER A 177 4.10 13.59 -11.90
N ILE A 178 4.50 12.90 -12.96
CA ILE A 178 5.02 13.48 -14.21
C ILE A 178 4.43 12.69 -15.41
N ASP A 179 3.44 13.27 -16.08
CA ASP A 179 2.86 12.71 -17.31
C ASP A 179 3.66 13.15 -18.56
N ARG A 180 4.21 14.37 -18.52
CA ARG A 180 4.62 15.14 -19.70
C ARG A 180 5.81 16.08 -19.42
N VAL A 181 6.59 16.41 -20.46
CA VAL A 181 7.88 17.14 -20.34
C VAL A 181 7.97 18.35 -21.29
N ASP A 182 8.29 19.54 -20.74
CA ASP A 182 8.68 20.75 -21.49
C ASP A 182 10.21 20.92 -21.44
N PHE A 183 10.85 21.12 -22.60
CA PHE A 183 12.31 21.23 -22.72
C PHE A 183 12.77 22.68 -22.92
N ARG A 184 13.80 23.07 -22.17
CA ARG A 184 14.51 24.34 -22.31
C ARG A 184 16.01 24.11 -22.44
N LEU A 185 16.67 25.01 -23.16
CA LEU A 185 18.13 25.07 -23.25
C LEU A 185 18.61 26.47 -22.88
N ASP A 186 19.53 26.56 -21.92
CA ASP A 186 20.00 27.82 -21.31
C ASP A 186 18.83 28.77 -20.89
N GLY A 187 17.69 28.19 -20.49
CA GLY A 187 16.47 28.90 -20.12
C GLY A 187 15.50 29.28 -21.26
N GLU A 188 15.87 29.10 -22.53
CA GLU A 188 14.96 29.33 -23.68
C GLU A 188 14.18 28.06 -24.05
N GLN A 189 12.87 28.19 -24.31
CA GLN A 189 12.02 27.04 -24.69
C GLN A 189 12.29 26.60 -26.13
N VAL A 190 12.57 25.31 -26.32
CA VAL A 190 12.92 24.75 -27.63
C VAL A 190 11.70 24.11 -28.29
N LEU A 191 11.32 24.65 -29.45
CA LEU A 191 10.19 24.14 -30.27
C LEU A 191 10.65 23.35 -31.50
N VAL A 192 11.94 23.43 -31.84
CA VAL A 192 12.58 22.73 -32.96
C VAL A 192 13.99 22.36 -32.52
N PHE A 193 14.32 21.07 -32.54
CA PHE A 193 15.67 20.57 -32.25
C PHE A 193 16.42 20.25 -33.54
N SER A 194 17.71 20.59 -33.57
CA SER A 194 18.61 20.44 -34.72
C SER A 194 18.23 21.22 -35.99
N SER A 195 19.27 21.69 -36.70
CA SER A 195 19.14 22.26 -38.05
C SER A 195 18.63 21.28 -39.13
N GLU A 196 18.51 19.98 -38.80
CA GLU A 196 17.91 18.96 -39.65
C GLU A 196 16.37 18.88 -39.53
N GLY A 197 15.77 19.59 -38.56
CA GLY A 197 14.33 19.85 -38.52
C GLY A 197 13.47 18.79 -37.82
N ILE A 198 13.85 18.37 -36.61
CA ILE A 198 12.87 17.74 -35.70
C ILE A 198 12.03 18.87 -35.09
N VAL A 199 10.81 19.03 -35.60
CA VAL A 199 9.80 19.85 -34.96
C VAL A 199 9.30 19.10 -33.72
N LEU A 200 9.12 19.80 -32.60
CA LEU A 200 8.28 19.28 -31.52
C LEU A 200 6.84 19.51 -31.95
N ASP A 201 6.20 18.50 -32.54
CA ASP A 201 4.87 18.63 -33.15
C ASP A 201 3.80 19.10 -32.14
N HIS A 202 3.99 18.80 -30.85
CA HIS A 202 3.18 19.32 -29.74
C HIS A 202 3.94 19.27 -28.39
N PRO A 203 4.70 20.30 -27.98
CA PRO A 203 5.14 20.40 -26.58
C PRO A 203 3.92 20.63 -25.65
N PRO A 204 3.88 20.04 -24.45
CA PRO A 204 4.90 19.16 -23.86
C PRO A 204 4.88 17.73 -24.42
N MET A 205 6.02 17.06 -24.37
CA MET A 205 6.22 15.69 -24.85
C MET A 205 5.67 14.64 -23.88
N GLU A 206 5.08 13.57 -24.39
CA GLU A 206 4.61 12.40 -23.63
C GLU A 206 5.45 11.15 -23.97
N ASN A 207 5.37 10.12 -23.13
CA ASN A 207 6.02 8.82 -23.35
C ASN A 207 5.65 8.22 -24.73
N GLY A 208 4.37 8.31 -25.10
CA GLY A 208 3.82 7.76 -26.35
C GLY A 208 4.50 8.25 -27.63
N ASP A 209 5.03 9.46 -27.63
CA ASP A 209 5.62 10.13 -28.80
C ASP A 209 6.88 9.41 -29.31
N PHE A 210 7.63 8.80 -28.39
CA PHE A 210 8.92 8.17 -28.68
C PHE A 210 8.82 6.67 -28.97
N LEU A 211 7.70 6.02 -28.64
CA LEU A 211 7.51 4.56 -28.81
C LEU A 211 7.68 4.08 -30.27
N SER A 212 7.48 4.97 -31.26
CA SER A 212 7.69 4.66 -32.68
C SER A 212 9.13 4.87 -33.17
N ALA A 213 9.95 5.61 -32.42
CA ALA A 213 11.28 6.06 -32.84
C ALA A 213 12.40 5.42 -32.01
N LEU A 214 12.24 5.37 -30.68
CA LEU A 214 13.05 4.56 -29.76
C LEU A 214 12.10 3.64 -28.97
N PRO A 215 11.56 2.57 -29.61
CA PRO A 215 10.70 1.61 -28.92
C PRO A 215 11.43 0.97 -27.74
N MET A 216 10.71 0.76 -26.63
CA MET A 216 11.15 -0.16 -25.58
C MET A 216 11.52 -1.51 -26.21
N GLY A 217 12.70 -2.03 -25.87
CA GLY A 217 13.17 -3.30 -26.42
C GLY A 217 12.37 -4.48 -25.88
N PRO A 218 12.47 -5.66 -26.51
CA PRO A 218 12.15 -6.90 -25.81
C PRO A 218 13.10 -7.01 -24.61
N ASP A 219 12.54 -7.06 -23.40
CA ASP A 219 13.27 -6.90 -22.14
C ASP A 219 14.40 -7.93 -21.97
N THR A 220 15.61 -7.51 -22.32
CA THR A 220 16.85 -8.29 -22.22
C THR A 220 17.83 -7.62 -21.25
N GLY A 221 17.28 -6.89 -20.27
CA GLY A 221 18.03 -6.00 -19.38
C GLY A 221 17.21 -5.39 -18.23
N SER A 222 16.18 -6.09 -17.72
CA SER A 222 15.35 -5.65 -16.58
C SER A 222 14.50 -4.37 -16.82
N GLY A 223 13.36 -4.53 -17.50
CA GLY A 223 12.32 -3.50 -17.66
C GLY A 223 11.01 -3.89 -16.98
N ALA A 224 10.23 -4.79 -17.56
CA ALA A 224 9.28 -5.57 -16.77
C ALA A 224 10.06 -6.54 -15.86
N THR A 225 9.93 -6.38 -14.54
CA THR A 225 10.37 -7.42 -13.60
C THR A 225 9.44 -8.63 -13.75
N GLU A 226 9.97 -9.74 -14.25
CA GLU A 226 9.21 -10.96 -14.55
C GLU A 226 8.47 -11.47 -13.31
N THR A 227 7.14 -11.53 -13.37
CA THR A 227 6.27 -12.04 -12.31
C THR A 227 6.01 -13.53 -12.54
N TRP A 228 6.65 -14.36 -11.73
CA TRP A 228 6.54 -15.81 -11.76
C TRP A 228 5.28 -16.29 -11.05
N THR A 229 4.46 -17.05 -11.77
CA THR A 229 3.37 -17.85 -11.24
C THR A 229 3.91 -19.18 -10.70
N GLN A 230 3.05 -20.02 -10.12
CA GLN A 230 3.45 -21.35 -9.64
C GLN A 230 3.99 -22.26 -10.75
N ASP A 231 3.53 -22.10 -12.00
CA ASP A 231 3.96 -22.92 -13.15
C ASP A 231 5.33 -22.50 -13.70
N ASP A 232 5.75 -21.26 -13.44
CA ASP A 232 7.06 -20.74 -13.86
C ASP A 232 8.19 -21.17 -12.90
N LEU A 233 7.87 -21.34 -11.61
CA LEU A 233 8.83 -21.65 -10.54
C LEU A 233 9.46 -23.06 -10.65
N PRO A 234 10.67 -23.27 -10.09
CA PRO A 234 11.32 -24.59 -10.04
C PRO A 234 10.44 -25.67 -9.39
N PRO A 235 10.30 -26.88 -9.99
CA PRO A 235 9.40 -27.91 -9.50
C PRO A 235 9.74 -28.43 -8.10
N ILE A 236 8.82 -28.28 -7.15
CA ILE A 236 8.97 -28.69 -5.73
C ILE A 236 8.91 -30.21 -5.47
N VAL A 237 9.05 -31.05 -6.50
CA VAL A 237 8.82 -32.50 -6.44
C VAL A 237 9.92 -33.20 -5.64
N GLY A 238 9.55 -33.79 -4.50
CA GLY A 238 10.46 -34.52 -3.61
C GLY A 238 11.22 -33.64 -2.62
N ILE A 239 10.89 -32.35 -2.54
CA ILE A 239 11.41 -31.41 -1.55
C ILE A 239 10.61 -31.57 -0.25
N ALA A 240 11.29 -31.53 0.91
CA ALA A 240 10.61 -31.59 2.20
C ALA A 240 9.85 -30.29 2.49
N SER A 241 8.68 -30.36 3.13
CA SER A 241 7.87 -29.18 3.48
C SER A 241 8.61 -28.14 4.33
N SER A 242 9.54 -28.58 5.19
CA SER A 242 10.43 -27.70 5.97
C SER A 242 11.47 -26.92 5.13
N GLN A 243 11.65 -27.28 3.86
CA GLN A 243 12.43 -26.55 2.86
C GLN A 243 11.55 -25.76 1.89
N LEU A 244 10.24 -25.72 2.09
CA LEU A 244 9.32 -24.90 1.30
C LEU A 244 8.94 -23.63 2.08
N GLY A 245 8.47 -22.63 1.36
CA GLY A 245 7.75 -21.49 1.92
C GLY A 245 6.65 -21.07 0.95
N ARG A 246 5.49 -20.66 1.47
CA ARG A 246 4.44 -20.03 0.65
C ARG A 246 4.58 -18.52 0.72
N VAL A 247 4.38 -17.82 -0.39
CA VAL A 247 4.16 -16.37 -0.39
C VAL A 247 2.85 -16.04 0.33
N VAL A 248 2.95 -15.26 1.40
CA VAL A 248 1.84 -14.85 2.29
C VAL A 248 1.99 -13.36 2.61
N LEU A 249 0.91 -12.72 3.10
CA LEU A 249 0.91 -11.30 3.51
C LEU A 249 1.26 -10.34 2.35
N VAL A 250 0.81 -10.65 1.14
CA VAL A 250 0.90 -9.82 -0.06
C VAL A 250 -0.50 -9.70 -0.68
N ALA A 251 -0.90 -8.50 -1.08
CA ALA A 251 -2.20 -8.20 -1.68
C ALA A 251 -2.37 -8.84 -3.08
N ASP A 252 -3.60 -8.89 -3.62
CA ASP A 252 -3.91 -9.50 -4.92
C ASP A 252 -3.41 -8.68 -6.11
N ASP A 253 -3.16 -7.38 -5.92
CA ASP A 253 -2.56 -6.48 -6.90
C ASP A 253 -1.01 -6.33 -6.76
N ASP A 254 -0.38 -6.94 -5.75
CA ASP A 254 1.06 -6.87 -5.50
C ASP A 254 1.78 -8.24 -5.58
N THR A 255 3.10 -8.24 -5.38
CA THR A 255 4.04 -9.30 -5.74
C THR A 255 5.26 -9.32 -4.81
N LEU A 256 5.68 -10.50 -4.37
CA LEU A 256 6.89 -10.64 -3.57
C LEU A 256 8.14 -10.42 -4.44
N ASN A 257 8.81 -9.27 -4.25
CA ASN A 257 10.02 -8.91 -4.96
C ASN A 257 11.22 -9.80 -4.56
N VAL A 258 11.80 -10.50 -5.55
CA VAL A 258 13.00 -11.36 -5.39
C VAL A 258 14.23 -10.62 -5.86
N ARG A 259 15.31 -10.63 -5.08
CA ARG A 259 16.52 -9.80 -5.30
C ARG A 259 17.78 -10.64 -5.51
N THR A 260 18.83 -10.02 -6.07
CA THR A 260 20.16 -10.64 -6.23
C THR A 260 20.85 -10.99 -4.90
N GLY A 261 20.41 -10.41 -3.79
CA GLY A 261 21.01 -10.57 -2.47
C GLY A 261 20.07 -10.12 -1.35
N ALA A 262 20.43 -10.46 -0.11
CA ALA A 262 19.67 -10.09 1.08
C ALA A 262 19.65 -8.57 1.31
N GLY A 263 18.46 -7.98 1.38
CA GLY A 263 18.23 -6.56 1.66
C GLY A 263 17.60 -5.79 0.50
N VAL A 264 16.81 -4.77 0.82
CA VAL A 264 16.11 -3.92 -0.17
C VAL A 264 17.03 -3.11 -1.09
N SER A 265 18.33 -3.02 -0.77
CA SER A 265 19.35 -2.35 -1.58
C SER A 265 19.90 -3.19 -2.74
N ASN A 266 19.49 -4.46 -2.85
CA ASN A 266 19.91 -5.34 -3.95
C ASN A 266 18.91 -5.26 -5.12
N PRO A 267 19.37 -5.22 -6.38
CA PRO A 267 18.50 -5.25 -7.56
C PRO A 267 17.49 -6.40 -7.54
N ILE A 268 16.30 -6.13 -8.07
CA ILE A 268 15.21 -7.11 -8.20
C ILE A 268 15.48 -7.94 -9.47
N ILE A 269 15.38 -9.28 -9.36
CA ILE A 269 15.61 -10.22 -10.48
C ILE A 269 14.32 -10.81 -11.05
N GLY A 270 13.24 -10.73 -10.28
CA GLY A 270 11.91 -11.25 -10.58
C GLY A 270 10.96 -10.99 -9.41
N LYS A 271 9.71 -11.35 -9.61
CA LYS A 271 8.59 -11.22 -8.68
C LYS A 271 7.92 -12.58 -8.54
N VAL A 272 7.32 -12.87 -7.38
CA VAL A 272 6.52 -14.08 -7.17
C VAL A 272 5.10 -13.66 -6.78
N VAL A 273 4.11 -14.29 -7.40
CA VAL A 273 2.70 -14.05 -7.07
C VAL A 273 2.37 -14.51 -5.64
N PRO A 274 1.37 -13.88 -4.98
CA PRO A 274 0.82 -14.37 -3.72
C PRO A 274 0.38 -15.84 -3.79
N GLY A 275 0.44 -16.56 -2.67
CA GLY A 275 -0.01 -17.94 -2.56
C GLY A 275 0.90 -19.01 -3.20
N ALA A 276 1.85 -18.63 -4.06
CA ALA A 276 2.80 -19.55 -4.69
C ALA A 276 3.80 -20.15 -3.68
N VAL A 277 4.29 -21.35 -3.96
CA VAL A 277 5.23 -22.11 -3.12
C VAL A 277 6.61 -22.13 -3.75
N VAL A 278 7.61 -21.66 -2.99
CA VAL A 278 9.03 -21.59 -3.38
C VAL A 278 9.87 -22.59 -2.59
N HIS A 279 10.91 -23.11 -3.23
CA HIS A 279 11.96 -23.90 -2.58
C HIS A 279 12.95 -22.96 -1.89
N ARG A 280 13.16 -23.12 -0.59
CA ARG A 280 14.14 -22.39 0.22
C ARG A 280 15.48 -23.12 0.19
N LEU A 281 16.53 -22.47 -0.31
CA LEU A 281 17.88 -23.04 -0.40
C LEU A 281 18.59 -23.15 0.96
N GLY A 282 17.98 -22.59 2.02
CA GLY A 282 18.40 -22.74 3.41
C GLY A 282 19.39 -21.69 3.89
N ALA A 283 19.98 -20.90 3.00
CA ALA A 283 20.73 -19.70 3.38
C ALA A 283 19.77 -18.60 3.88
N THR A 284 20.18 -17.93 4.96
CA THR A 284 19.47 -16.78 5.54
C THR A 284 20.46 -15.70 5.95
N ALA A 285 20.00 -14.44 5.99
CA ALA A 285 20.79 -13.29 6.40
C ALA A 285 19.89 -12.27 7.12
N VAL A 286 20.44 -11.54 8.08
CA VAL A 286 19.72 -10.46 8.79
C VAL A 286 20.18 -9.12 8.22
N VAL A 287 19.24 -8.30 7.77
CA VAL A 287 19.52 -6.97 7.18
C VAL A 287 18.51 -5.96 7.76
N GLY A 288 19.02 -5.02 8.56
CA GLY A 288 18.16 -4.20 9.42
C GLY A 288 17.47 -5.08 10.47
N SER A 289 16.15 -4.90 10.63
CA SER A 289 15.29 -5.76 11.44
C SER A 289 14.78 -7.01 10.69
N SER A 290 14.94 -7.08 9.37
CA SER A 290 14.35 -8.15 8.55
C SER A 290 15.28 -9.34 8.39
N ILE A 291 14.71 -10.55 8.48
CA ILE A 291 15.36 -11.80 8.05
C ILE A 291 15.09 -12.00 6.57
N TRP A 292 16.12 -12.25 5.79
CA TRP A 292 16.04 -12.61 4.38
C TRP A 292 16.36 -14.08 4.19
N ALA A 293 15.69 -14.72 3.23
CA ALA A 293 15.86 -16.12 2.88
C ALA A 293 16.21 -16.26 1.40
N GLU A 294 17.14 -17.16 1.11
CA GLU A 294 17.49 -17.55 -0.25
C GLU A 294 16.53 -18.63 -0.77
N ILE A 295 16.04 -18.44 -1.99
CA ILE A 295 15.06 -19.28 -2.68
C ILE A 295 15.55 -19.66 -4.08
N ASP A 296 15.04 -20.79 -4.58
CA ASP A 296 15.24 -21.29 -5.93
C ASP A 296 14.28 -20.57 -6.90
N THR A 297 14.77 -20.13 -8.05
CA THR A 297 13.99 -19.35 -9.04
C THR A 297 14.33 -19.74 -10.48
N PRO A 298 13.52 -19.34 -11.48
CA PRO A 298 13.82 -19.58 -12.91
C PRO A 298 15.15 -18.98 -13.37
N ARG A 299 15.70 -18.01 -12.63
CA ARG A 299 16.96 -17.32 -12.91
C ARG A 299 18.12 -17.77 -11.99
N GLY A 300 17.93 -18.82 -11.20
CA GLY A 300 18.87 -19.33 -10.20
C GLY A 300 18.51 -18.88 -8.78
N ALA A 301 19.49 -18.82 -7.88
CA ALA A 301 19.26 -18.37 -6.50
C ALA A 301 18.84 -16.89 -6.44
N GLY A 302 17.83 -16.60 -5.63
CA GLY A 302 17.32 -15.25 -5.37
C GLY A 302 16.93 -15.06 -3.91
N TRP A 303 16.80 -13.82 -3.46
CA TRP A 303 16.60 -13.48 -2.05
C TRP A 303 15.29 -12.72 -1.82
N VAL A 304 14.49 -13.18 -0.87
CA VAL A 304 13.23 -12.54 -0.44
C VAL A 304 13.26 -12.22 1.05
N ASN A 305 12.43 -11.25 1.47
CA ASN A 305 12.20 -11.02 2.89
C ASN A 305 11.32 -12.17 3.46
N ALA A 306 11.83 -12.84 4.48
CA ALA A 306 11.19 -14.02 5.08
C ALA A 306 9.88 -13.70 5.83
N THR A 307 9.61 -12.42 6.12
CA THR A 307 8.31 -11.96 6.63
C THR A 307 7.14 -12.33 5.69
N TYR A 308 7.41 -12.53 4.39
CA TYR A 308 6.41 -12.96 3.40
C TYR A 308 6.49 -14.46 3.05
N LEU A 309 7.27 -15.26 3.78
CA LEU A 309 7.34 -16.72 3.62
C LEU A 309 6.68 -17.43 4.82
N GLY A 310 5.44 -17.89 4.62
CA GLY A 310 4.70 -18.75 5.54
C GLY A 310 5.12 -20.22 5.43
N ALA A 311 4.86 -21.01 6.47
CA ALA A 311 5.14 -22.44 6.45
C ALA A 311 4.19 -23.21 5.51
N VAL A 312 4.69 -24.27 4.85
CA VAL A 312 3.85 -25.16 4.03
C VAL A 312 3.48 -26.39 4.84
N VAL A 313 2.22 -26.47 5.28
CA VAL A 313 1.64 -27.63 5.97
C VAL A 313 0.45 -28.13 5.17
N GLU A 314 0.45 -29.43 4.83
CA GLU A 314 -0.64 -30.09 4.11
C GLU A 314 -1.96 -30.02 4.91
N ALA A 315 -3.09 -29.77 4.25
CA ALA A 315 -4.38 -29.58 4.90
C ALA A 315 -4.80 -30.76 5.79
N SER A 316 -4.47 -31.99 5.38
CA SER A 316 -4.74 -33.22 6.16
C SER A 316 -3.77 -33.47 7.31
N THR A 317 -2.62 -32.77 7.34
CA THR A 317 -1.72 -32.74 8.50
C THR A 317 -2.19 -31.66 9.49
N PHE A 318 -2.56 -30.48 8.98
CA PHE A 318 -3.12 -29.38 9.76
C PHE A 318 -4.42 -29.79 10.49
N ALA A 319 -5.37 -30.40 9.78
CA ALA A 319 -6.63 -30.91 10.34
C ALA A 319 -6.48 -32.16 11.24
N ALA A 320 -5.25 -32.57 11.53
CA ALA A 320 -4.91 -33.69 12.41
C ALA A 320 -3.88 -33.29 13.49
N ASP A 321 -3.61 -31.99 13.64
CA ASP A 321 -2.72 -31.46 14.67
C ASP A 321 -3.54 -30.93 15.86
N ASP A 322 -3.66 -31.76 16.90
CA ASP A 322 -4.36 -31.42 18.15
C ASP A 322 -3.83 -30.11 18.78
N ALA A 323 -2.55 -29.76 18.54
CA ALA A 323 -1.94 -28.54 19.06
C ALA A 323 -2.55 -27.24 18.48
N VAL A 324 -3.29 -27.33 17.37
CA VAL A 324 -4.08 -26.19 16.85
C VAL A 324 -5.30 -25.93 17.75
N ILE A 325 -5.94 -26.97 18.28
CA ILE A 325 -7.06 -26.81 19.22
C ILE A 325 -6.56 -26.35 20.59
N ASP A 326 -5.46 -26.94 21.10
CA ASP A 326 -4.81 -26.48 22.33
C ASP A 326 -4.48 -24.97 22.27
N LEU A 327 -4.02 -24.48 21.11
CA LEU A 327 -3.73 -23.06 20.86
C LEU A 327 -4.98 -22.16 20.94
N LEU A 328 -6.14 -22.64 20.46
CA LEU A 328 -7.40 -21.88 20.50
C LEU A 328 -8.02 -21.88 21.90
N ASP A 329 -7.88 -22.99 22.65
CA ASP A 329 -8.25 -23.05 24.07
C ASP A 329 -7.35 -22.14 24.94
N ASP A 330 -6.02 -22.17 24.75
CA ASP A 330 -5.09 -21.25 25.43
C ASP A 330 -5.43 -19.77 25.12
N PHE A 331 -5.78 -19.46 23.86
CA PHE A 331 -6.22 -18.11 23.47
C PHE A 331 -7.53 -17.70 24.13
N ALA A 332 -8.53 -18.59 24.16
CA ALA A 332 -9.80 -18.35 24.86
C ALA A 332 -9.60 -18.12 26.37
N VAL A 333 -8.69 -18.88 27.00
CA VAL A 333 -8.31 -18.71 28.42
C VAL A 333 -7.57 -17.39 28.65
N ALA A 334 -6.69 -16.98 27.73
CA ALA A 334 -5.97 -15.71 27.83
C ALA A 334 -6.91 -14.50 27.71
N ILE A 335 -7.80 -14.47 26.71
CA ILE A 335 -8.70 -13.34 26.51
C ILE A 335 -9.78 -13.22 27.60
N ALA A 336 -10.27 -14.34 28.13
CA ALA A 336 -11.23 -14.35 29.25
C ALA A 336 -10.64 -13.91 30.61
N ALA A 337 -9.33 -13.62 30.66
CA ALA A 337 -8.59 -13.26 31.87
C ALA A 337 -7.82 -11.93 31.74
N ASP A 338 -8.12 -11.12 30.71
CA ASP A 338 -7.37 -9.89 30.36
C ASP A 338 -5.84 -10.15 30.22
N GLY A 339 -5.48 -11.33 29.72
CA GLY A 339 -4.11 -11.85 29.69
C GLY A 339 -3.25 -11.42 28.50
N ASP A 340 -1.99 -11.86 28.52
CA ASP A 340 -1.04 -11.63 27.42
C ASP A 340 -1.23 -12.67 26.30
N ILE A 341 -1.74 -12.23 25.14
CA ILE A 341 -1.97 -13.07 23.97
C ILE A 341 -0.75 -13.27 23.07
N ARG A 342 0.35 -12.51 23.28
CA ARG A 342 1.57 -12.60 22.43
C ARG A 342 2.19 -14.00 22.34
N PRO A 343 2.14 -14.88 23.36
CA PRO A 343 2.66 -16.25 23.26
C PRO A 343 1.92 -17.14 22.24
N MET A 344 0.64 -16.86 21.97
CA MET A 344 -0.20 -17.57 20.98
C MET A 344 -0.11 -16.96 19.58
N VAL A 345 0.21 -15.66 19.50
CA VAL A 345 0.33 -14.90 18.25
C VAL A 345 1.73 -15.06 17.62
N SER A 346 1.74 -15.07 16.28
CA SER A 346 2.93 -15.12 15.42
C SER A 346 3.95 -13.99 15.71
N GLU A 347 5.23 -14.24 15.43
CA GLU A 347 6.27 -13.20 15.34
C GLU A 347 5.95 -12.12 14.28
N ARG A 348 5.03 -12.40 13.33
CA ARG A 348 4.53 -11.44 12.33
C ARG A 348 3.49 -10.46 12.89
N GLY A 349 3.07 -10.61 14.15
CA GLY A 349 1.94 -9.88 14.72
C GLY A 349 0.58 -10.50 14.36
N LEU A 350 -0.49 -9.71 14.51
CA LEU A 350 -1.88 -10.15 14.34
C LEU A 350 -2.61 -9.30 13.31
N TYR A 351 -3.21 -9.95 12.32
CA TYR A 351 -4.04 -9.30 11.28
C TYR A 351 -5.52 -9.52 11.62
N VAL A 352 -6.31 -8.45 11.70
CA VAL A 352 -7.70 -8.50 12.19
C VAL A 352 -8.66 -7.84 11.20
N ALA A 353 -9.71 -8.54 10.76
CA ALA A 353 -10.66 -8.08 9.74
C ALA A 353 -12.13 -8.38 10.08
N HIS A 354 -13.05 -7.64 9.46
CA HIS A 354 -14.51 -7.82 9.55
C HIS A 354 -15.14 -7.89 8.14
N ASN A 355 -14.75 -8.89 7.34
CA ASN A 355 -14.94 -8.92 5.88
C ASN A 355 -14.35 -7.68 5.18
N SER A 356 -13.08 -7.33 5.48
CA SER A 356 -12.40 -6.12 4.99
C SER A 356 -10.91 -6.34 4.80
N ALA A 357 -10.20 -5.35 4.23
CA ALA A 357 -8.75 -5.26 4.42
C ALA A 357 -8.42 -5.30 5.93
N PRO A 358 -7.36 -6.02 6.36
CA PRO A 358 -7.08 -6.24 7.77
C PRO A 358 -6.37 -5.07 8.44
N ILE A 359 -6.70 -4.79 9.70
CA ILE A 359 -5.87 -3.98 10.60
C ILE A 359 -4.74 -4.88 11.11
N HIS A 360 -3.49 -4.44 10.90
CA HIS A 360 -2.31 -5.12 11.42
C HIS A 360 -1.87 -4.55 12.77
N PHE A 361 -1.69 -5.42 13.75
CA PHE A 361 -1.12 -5.13 15.05
C PHE A 361 0.26 -5.79 15.12
N ASP A 362 1.33 -5.00 15.27
CA ASP A 362 2.65 -5.55 15.58
C ASP A 362 2.68 -6.19 16.98
N ARG A 363 3.71 -6.99 17.27
CA ARG A 363 3.71 -7.82 18.48
C ARG A 363 3.90 -7.00 19.76
N GLU A 364 4.52 -5.84 19.65
CA GLU A 364 4.65 -4.84 20.71
C GLU A 364 3.29 -4.17 21.02
N ALA A 365 2.50 -3.83 20.00
CA ALA A 365 1.16 -3.25 20.15
C ALA A 365 0.13 -4.19 20.82
N LEU A 366 0.42 -5.49 20.89
CA LEU A 366 -0.40 -6.48 21.61
C LEU A 366 -0.16 -6.50 23.13
N ASP A 367 0.80 -5.72 23.66
CA ASP A 367 1.08 -5.66 25.11
C ASP A 367 -0.03 -4.94 25.89
N GLY A 368 -0.94 -5.70 26.51
CA GLY A 368 -2.07 -5.15 27.26
C GLY A 368 -3.26 -4.71 26.40
N ILE A 369 -3.28 -5.05 25.11
CA ILE A 369 -4.30 -4.65 24.11
C ILE A 369 -5.75 -4.98 24.52
N LEU A 370 -5.95 -6.03 25.32
CA LEU A 370 -7.27 -6.39 25.88
C LEU A 370 -7.81 -5.37 26.89
N THR A 371 -6.97 -4.46 27.37
CA THR A 371 -7.33 -3.40 28.33
C THR A 371 -7.11 -2.00 27.77
N ASP A 372 -6.72 -1.88 26.50
CA ASP A 372 -6.47 -0.59 25.84
C ASP A 372 -7.81 0.09 25.48
N PRO A 373 -8.08 1.32 25.95
CA PRO A 373 -9.29 2.07 25.61
C PRO A 373 -9.28 2.66 24.19
N THR A 374 -8.24 2.40 23.38
CA THR A 374 -8.17 2.79 21.97
C THR A 374 -9.25 2.07 21.19
N THR A 375 -10.12 2.85 20.54
CA THR A 375 -11.19 2.34 19.70
C THR A 375 -10.81 2.36 18.23
N TYR A 376 -11.31 1.37 17.51
CA TYR A 376 -11.11 1.18 16.08
C TYR A 376 -12.48 1.18 15.39
N LYS A 377 -12.51 1.68 14.15
CA LYS A 377 -13.61 1.40 13.23
C LYS A 377 -13.26 0.15 12.44
N TRP A 378 -14.19 -0.79 12.43
CA TRP A 378 -14.05 -2.08 11.76
C TRP A 378 -14.88 -2.03 10.46
N PRO A 379 -14.28 -1.68 9.31
CA PRO A 379 -15.01 -1.65 8.04
C PRO A 379 -15.43 -3.05 7.62
N SER A 380 -16.36 -3.12 6.67
CA SER A 380 -16.86 -4.37 6.09
C SER A 380 -17.23 -4.16 4.63
N ALA A 381 -17.03 -5.16 3.77
CA ALA A 381 -17.33 -5.10 2.33
C ALA A 381 -18.81 -4.87 1.99
N ALA A 382 -19.70 -4.94 2.98
CA ALA A 382 -21.10 -4.50 2.87
C ALA A 382 -21.26 -2.96 2.83
N LEU A 383 -20.19 -2.20 3.12
CA LEU A 383 -20.14 -0.74 3.15
C LEU A 383 -19.00 -0.22 2.28
N ASP A 384 -19.20 0.94 1.64
CA ASP A 384 -18.14 1.61 0.90
C ASP A 384 -17.17 2.29 1.88
N SER A 385 -16.00 1.67 2.11
CA SER A 385 -14.95 2.23 2.97
C SER A 385 -14.25 3.46 2.38
N SER A 386 -14.59 3.88 1.16
CA SER A 386 -14.19 5.18 0.60
C SER A 386 -15.23 6.29 0.83
N ASP A 387 -16.45 5.95 1.26
CA ASP A 387 -17.52 6.90 1.61
C ASP A 387 -17.43 7.33 3.09
N PRO A 388 -17.08 8.60 3.39
CA PRO A 388 -16.99 9.08 4.77
C PRO A 388 -18.31 9.08 5.53
N SER A 389 -19.46 8.98 4.84
CA SER A 389 -20.77 8.89 5.49
C SER A 389 -21.05 7.48 6.00
N GLN A 390 -20.68 6.44 5.25
CA GLN A 390 -20.81 5.04 5.69
C GLN A 390 -19.78 4.69 6.77
N LEU A 391 -18.54 5.18 6.65
CA LEU A 391 -17.54 5.10 7.72
C LEU A 391 -18.00 5.78 9.04
N ALA A 392 -18.84 6.81 8.97
CA ALA A 392 -19.36 7.48 10.16
C ALA A 392 -20.46 6.69 10.89
N GLU A 393 -21.12 5.74 10.22
CA GLU A 393 -22.17 4.88 10.82
C GLU A 393 -21.58 3.63 11.51
N LEU A 394 -20.34 3.24 11.20
CA LEU A 394 -19.63 2.16 11.89
C LEU A 394 -19.45 2.45 13.39
N PRO A 395 -19.76 1.51 14.30
CA PRO A 395 -19.51 1.67 15.72
C PRO A 395 -18.01 1.65 16.03
N ASP A 396 -17.57 2.58 16.87
CA ASP A 396 -16.22 2.56 17.45
C ASP A 396 -16.17 1.48 18.54
N ARG A 397 -15.26 0.50 18.42
CA ARG A 397 -15.09 -0.60 19.39
C ARG A 397 -13.61 -0.71 19.80
N THR A 398 -13.32 -0.93 21.08
CA THR A 398 -11.98 -1.35 21.53
C THR A 398 -11.62 -2.73 20.98
N PHE A 399 -10.35 -3.15 21.09
CA PHE A 399 -9.95 -4.50 20.69
C PHE A 399 -10.72 -5.58 21.50
N ALA A 400 -10.92 -5.38 22.81
CA ALA A 400 -11.66 -6.33 23.63
C ALA A 400 -13.14 -6.42 23.24
N GLU A 401 -13.83 -5.28 23.09
CA GLU A 401 -15.23 -5.23 22.63
C GLU A 401 -15.40 -5.76 21.19
N ALA A 402 -14.35 -5.69 20.36
CA ALA A 402 -14.34 -6.24 19.02
C ALA A 402 -14.14 -7.78 19.04
N ILE A 403 -13.14 -8.25 19.78
CA ILE A 403 -12.59 -9.61 19.67
C ILE A 403 -13.01 -10.53 20.83
N THR A 404 -12.85 -10.09 22.07
CA THR A 404 -13.00 -10.97 23.25
C THR A 404 -14.43 -11.45 23.43
N ASP A 405 -15.40 -10.52 23.45
CA ASP A 405 -16.81 -10.87 23.64
C ASP A 405 -17.34 -11.78 22.52
N ARG A 406 -16.92 -11.55 21.27
CA ARG A 406 -17.32 -12.35 20.09
C ARG A 406 -16.63 -13.70 20.00
N TRP A 407 -15.40 -13.82 20.50
CA TRP A 407 -14.71 -15.10 20.49
C TRP A 407 -15.31 -16.01 21.55
N LEU A 408 -15.57 -15.46 22.74
CA LEU A 408 -16.07 -16.24 23.87
C LEU A 408 -17.53 -16.68 23.71
N SER A 409 -18.34 -16.03 22.85
CA SER A 409 -19.62 -16.61 22.43
C SER A 409 -19.39 -17.89 21.61
N VAL A 410 -18.70 -17.77 20.47
CA VAL A 410 -18.52 -18.87 19.50
C VAL A 410 -17.71 -20.04 20.07
N TRP A 411 -16.62 -19.77 20.80
CA TRP A 411 -15.78 -20.83 21.37
C TRP A 411 -16.37 -21.43 22.65
N GLY A 412 -17.22 -20.66 23.35
CA GLY A 412 -17.91 -21.09 24.56
C GLY A 412 -19.09 -22.02 24.32
N ASP A 413 -19.63 -22.09 23.09
CA ASP A 413 -20.83 -22.87 22.81
C ASP A 413 -20.57 -24.39 22.70
N ASP A 414 -21.55 -25.17 23.17
CA ASP A 414 -21.57 -26.64 23.21
C ASP A 414 -21.86 -27.29 21.84
N ASP A 415 -22.55 -26.61 20.90
CA ASP A 415 -22.91 -27.15 19.57
C ASP A 415 -22.25 -26.45 18.37
N ARG A 416 -21.29 -25.54 18.65
CA ARG A 416 -20.43 -24.87 17.66
C ARG A 416 -19.84 -25.82 16.60
N VAL A 417 -19.80 -25.34 15.36
CA VAL A 417 -19.22 -26.07 14.22
C VAL A 417 -17.78 -25.62 14.01
N ILE A 418 -16.87 -26.59 13.85
CA ILE A 418 -15.46 -26.36 13.48
C ILE A 418 -15.17 -26.99 12.11
N SER A 419 -14.50 -26.24 11.25
CA SER A 419 -14.03 -26.67 9.92
C SER A 419 -12.53 -26.40 9.75
N TRP A 420 -11.92 -27.03 8.74
CA TRP A 420 -10.47 -26.99 8.50
C TRP A 420 -10.18 -26.70 7.03
N ASN A 421 -9.71 -25.49 6.72
CA ASN A 421 -9.56 -24.97 5.35
C ASN A 421 -10.86 -25.02 4.50
N GLU A 422 -12.03 -25.15 5.14
CA GLU A 422 -13.35 -25.17 4.51
C GLU A 422 -14.20 -24.02 5.06
N THR A 423 -14.94 -23.33 4.19
CA THR A 423 -15.68 -22.13 4.56
C THR A 423 -17.00 -22.48 5.25
N VAL A 424 -17.35 -21.74 6.32
CA VAL A 424 -18.56 -21.99 7.11
C VAL A 424 -19.65 -21.00 6.72
N PHE A 425 -20.79 -21.51 6.27
CA PHE A 425 -21.86 -20.70 5.72
C PHE A 425 -22.81 -20.19 6.82
N GLY A 426 -22.43 -19.07 7.42
CA GLY A 426 -23.33 -18.25 8.24
C GLY A 426 -24.47 -17.61 7.43
N GLY A 427 -25.43 -17.01 8.13
CA GLY A 427 -26.73 -16.60 7.57
C GLY A 427 -26.69 -15.59 6.41
N ASN A 428 -25.62 -14.78 6.30
CA ASN A 428 -25.44 -13.85 5.17
C ASN A 428 -24.97 -14.54 3.87
N GLY A 429 -24.37 -15.74 3.96
CA GLY A 429 -23.90 -16.50 2.80
C GLY A 429 -22.61 -16.00 2.14
N PHE A 430 -21.84 -15.11 2.76
CA PHE A 430 -20.58 -14.54 2.23
C PHE A 430 -19.36 -15.49 2.28
N GLY A 431 -19.55 -16.80 2.43
CA GLY A 431 -18.48 -17.75 2.74
C GLY A 431 -17.28 -17.77 1.77
N GLU A 432 -17.43 -17.33 0.52
CA GLU A 432 -16.34 -17.24 -0.47
C GLU A 432 -15.55 -15.91 -0.45
N LEU A 433 -15.99 -14.93 0.35
CA LEU A 433 -15.39 -13.59 0.47
C LEU A 433 -14.87 -13.25 1.88
N ALA A 434 -15.02 -14.17 2.85
CA ALA A 434 -14.80 -13.86 4.26
C ALA A 434 -13.31 -13.71 4.66
N ILE A 435 -12.38 -14.35 3.97
CA ILE A 435 -10.94 -14.31 4.33
C ILE A 435 -10.22 -13.25 3.47
N PRO A 436 -9.54 -12.25 4.08
CA PRO A 436 -8.74 -11.26 3.35
C PRO A 436 -7.66 -11.94 2.52
N PHE A 437 -7.42 -11.45 1.32
CA PHE A 437 -6.58 -12.13 0.33
C PHE A 437 -5.16 -12.40 0.86
N GLU A 438 -4.59 -11.45 1.61
CA GLU A 438 -3.28 -11.51 2.23
C GLU A 438 -3.10 -12.70 3.18
N LEU A 439 -4.21 -13.19 3.75
CA LEU A 439 -4.27 -14.33 4.68
C LEU A 439 -4.59 -15.66 3.99
N THR A 440 -5.05 -15.68 2.73
CA THR A 440 -5.47 -16.92 2.02
C THR A 440 -4.35 -17.94 1.81
N GLY A 441 -3.09 -17.54 1.97
CA GLY A 441 -1.94 -18.44 1.90
C GLY A 441 -1.71 -19.28 3.17
N PHE A 442 -2.30 -18.91 4.30
CA PHE A 442 -2.23 -19.69 5.54
C PHE A 442 -3.31 -20.78 5.57
N ASN A 443 -3.07 -21.82 6.37
CA ASN A 443 -4.15 -22.72 6.78
C ASN A 443 -5.05 -22.00 7.78
N TYR A 444 -6.34 -22.31 7.83
CA TYR A 444 -7.28 -21.68 8.74
C TYR A 444 -8.27 -22.66 9.38
N VAL A 445 -8.61 -22.39 10.64
CA VAL A 445 -9.76 -22.99 11.32
C VAL A 445 -10.97 -22.10 11.06
N GLY A 446 -12.05 -22.68 10.55
CA GLY A 446 -13.36 -22.03 10.52
C GLY A 446 -14.14 -22.41 11.78
N MET A 447 -14.76 -21.44 12.44
CA MET A 447 -15.62 -21.63 13.60
C MET A 447 -16.97 -20.96 13.35
N TYR A 448 -18.06 -21.56 13.82
CA TYR A 448 -19.40 -21.03 13.63
C TYR A 448 -20.32 -21.38 14.79
N ASP A 449 -20.94 -20.35 15.34
CA ASP A 449 -22.05 -20.40 16.28
C ASP A 449 -23.37 -20.50 15.47
N PRO A 450 -24.15 -21.58 15.63
CA PRO A 450 -25.36 -21.81 14.86
C PRO A 450 -26.60 -21.00 15.29
N GLY A 451 -26.44 -19.96 16.11
CA GLY A 451 -27.42 -18.90 16.36
C GLY A 451 -28.69 -19.43 17.04
N ASP A 452 -28.69 -19.43 18.38
CA ASP A 452 -29.73 -20.08 19.18
C ASP A 452 -30.80 -19.13 19.75
N ASP A 453 -30.53 -17.82 19.86
CA ASP A 453 -31.37 -16.92 20.66
C ASP A 453 -32.81 -16.78 20.10
N PRO A 454 -33.84 -17.27 20.82
CA PRO A 454 -35.23 -17.15 20.40
C PRO A 454 -35.76 -15.71 20.45
N GLN A 455 -35.02 -14.75 21.00
CA GLN A 455 -35.33 -13.31 20.94
C GLN A 455 -35.12 -12.75 19.53
N TYR A 456 -34.03 -13.14 18.85
CA TYR A 456 -33.76 -12.77 17.45
C TYR A 456 -34.31 -13.81 16.45
N GLY A 457 -34.61 -15.01 16.94
CA GLY A 457 -35.20 -16.10 16.17
C GLY A 457 -34.18 -17.07 15.59
N GLY A 458 -33.01 -17.19 16.24
CA GLY A 458 -31.84 -17.90 15.72
C GLY A 458 -31.21 -17.17 14.54
N LEU A 459 -30.81 -15.91 14.77
CA LEU A 459 -30.22 -15.01 13.78
C LEU A 459 -28.93 -14.32 14.26
N ASP A 460 -28.60 -14.50 15.52
CA ASP A 460 -27.45 -14.04 16.31
C ASP A 460 -26.14 -14.79 16.00
N TRP A 461 -26.06 -15.42 14.83
CA TRP A 461 -24.93 -16.25 14.40
C TRP A 461 -23.65 -15.45 14.21
N ASN A 462 -22.52 -16.09 14.53
CA ASN A 462 -21.21 -15.46 14.56
C ASN A 462 -20.16 -16.46 14.04
N SER A 463 -19.37 -16.05 13.05
CA SER A 463 -18.41 -16.90 12.34
C SER A 463 -17.00 -16.34 12.43
N TRP A 464 -16.02 -17.19 12.69
CA TRP A 464 -14.61 -16.83 12.70
C TRP A 464 -13.79 -17.63 11.69
N TYR A 465 -12.81 -16.95 11.11
CA TYR A 465 -11.75 -17.53 10.30
C TYR A 465 -10.40 -17.22 10.94
N VAL A 466 -9.76 -18.26 11.47
CA VAL A 466 -8.56 -18.16 12.30
C VAL A 466 -7.37 -18.66 11.49
N ALA A 467 -6.59 -17.75 10.93
CA ALA A 467 -5.43 -18.08 10.11
C ALA A 467 -4.22 -18.45 10.99
N ILE A 468 -3.59 -19.57 10.65
CA ILE A 468 -2.52 -20.22 11.43
C ILE A 468 -1.23 -20.30 10.60
N ASP A 469 -0.13 -19.76 11.13
CA ASP A 469 1.24 -20.05 10.65
C ASP A 469 1.92 -21.09 11.55
N TYR A 470 2.97 -21.73 11.04
CA TYR A 470 3.75 -22.73 11.79
C TYR A 470 5.19 -22.25 12.05
N GLU A 471 5.40 -21.67 13.22
CA GLU A 471 6.68 -21.11 13.62
C GLU A 471 7.50 -22.15 14.38
N ASN A 472 8.64 -22.55 13.81
CA ASN A 472 9.49 -23.63 14.32
C ASN A 472 8.76 -24.98 14.53
N GLY A 473 7.64 -25.19 13.82
CA GLY A 473 6.79 -26.38 13.95
C GLY A 473 5.73 -26.32 15.05
N MET A 474 5.49 -25.15 15.66
CA MET A 474 4.35 -24.91 16.55
C MET A 474 3.33 -24.02 15.84
N PRO A 475 2.02 -24.28 15.94
CA PRO A 475 1.00 -23.39 15.38
C PRO A 475 0.97 -22.05 16.12
N ARG A 476 0.64 -20.98 15.38
CA ARG A 476 0.50 -19.61 15.87
C ARG A 476 -0.63 -18.90 15.15
N ILE A 477 -1.44 -18.14 15.89
CA ILE A 477 -2.47 -17.27 15.30
C ILE A 477 -1.75 -16.12 14.60
N VAL A 478 -1.99 -15.96 13.31
CA VAL A 478 -1.50 -14.82 12.51
C VAL A 478 -2.64 -13.94 12.02
N GLY A 479 -3.84 -14.50 11.82
CA GLY A 479 -5.00 -13.74 11.37
C GLY A 479 -6.30 -14.14 12.07
N LEU A 480 -7.18 -13.15 12.24
CA LEU A 480 -8.52 -13.26 12.78
C LEU A 480 -9.48 -12.52 11.85
N THR A 481 -10.44 -13.21 11.25
CA THR A 481 -11.53 -12.54 10.52
C THR A 481 -12.90 -12.96 11.06
N ILE A 482 -13.78 -11.97 11.23
CA ILE A 482 -15.14 -12.13 11.75
C ILE A 482 -16.15 -11.89 10.64
N ASP A 483 -17.09 -12.83 10.47
CA ASP A 483 -18.36 -12.63 9.75
C ASP A 483 -19.51 -12.76 10.76
N GLU A 484 -20.02 -11.63 11.23
CA GLU A 484 -21.12 -11.53 12.20
C GLU A 484 -22.40 -10.97 11.56
N TRP A 485 -23.56 -11.35 12.10
CA TRP A 485 -24.76 -10.52 12.03
C TRP A 485 -25.38 -10.45 13.43
N SER A 486 -25.43 -9.24 13.99
CA SER A 486 -26.09 -8.97 15.28
C SER A 486 -26.79 -7.60 15.20
N PRO A 487 -28.09 -7.49 15.52
CA PRO A 487 -28.92 -6.31 15.21
C PRO A 487 -28.97 -5.20 16.28
#